data_AF-A0A747HVQ4-F1
#
_entry.id   AF-A0A747HVQ4-F1
#
_cell.length_a   1.000
_cell.length_b   1.000
_cell.length_c   1.000
_cell.angle_alpha   90.00
_cell.angle_beta   90.00
_cell.angle_gamma   90.00
#
_symmetry.space_group_name_H-M   'P 1'
#
loop_
_entity.id
_entity.type
_entity.pdbx_description
1 polymer ?
#
loop_
_entity_poly.entity_id
_entity_poly.type
_entity_poly.pdbx_seq_one_letter_code
_entity_poly.pdbx_strand_id
1 'polypeptide(L)'
;MNIDKQALREAAEKAQAARARLESFPDEDVVLFEDDDIKSDVSACNKFFVLATPATMLELLDEDIQLQREKDAIEAVALALRDDMRQAREQLEAAEKQVEELTMWVKRLAHSLRNAMPNSKLHGAAMDYLSHKGLISVEDVLR
;
A
#
# COMPACT_ATOMS: atom_id res chain seq x y z
N MET A 1 6.78 7.08 -27.81
CA MET A 1 8.25 7.19 -27.78
C MET A 1 8.64 6.81 -26.35
N ASN A 2 9.82 7.11 -25.81
CA ASN A 2 9.91 7.23 -24.35
C ASN A 2 10.41 8.64 -24.10
N ILE A 3 9.58 9.46 -23.46
CA ILE A 3 9.95 10.84 -23.17
C ILE A 3 11.06 10.79 -22.13
N ASP A 4 12.18 11.46 -22.41
CA ASP A 4 13.15 11.76 -21.37
C ASP A 4 12.57 12.85 -20.44
N LYS A 5 11.80 12.42 -19.44
CA LYS A 5 11.11 13.30 -18.51
C LYS A 5 12.07 14.12 -17.66
N GLN A 6 13.26 13.57 -17.37
CA GLN A 6 14.28 14.27 -16.59
C GLN A 6 14.90 15.39 -17.42
N ALA A 7 15.28 15.11 -18.67
CA ALA A 7 15.79 16.15 -19.57
C ALA A 7 14.72 17.23 -19.86
N LEU A 8 13.46 16.84 -20.04
CA LEU A 8 12.36 17.78 -20.23
C LEU A 8 12.17 18.67 -18.99
N ARG A 9 12.23 18.10 -17.79
CA ARG A 9 12.13 18.84 -16.53
C ARG A 9 13.28 19.83 -16.36
N GLU A 10 14.52 19.39 -16.56
CA GLU A 10 15.69 20.26 -16.45
C GLU A 10 15.67 21.40 -17.46
N ALA A 11 15.23 21.13 -18.70
CA ALA A 11 15.05 22.16 -19.71
C ALA A 11 13.93 23.14 -19.33
N ALA A 12 12.82 22.65 -18.77
CA ALA A 12 11.71 23.48 -18.29
C ALA A 12 12.14 24.42 -17.14
N GLU A 13 12.86 23.90 -16.14
CA GLU A 13 13.36 24.68 -15.00
C GLU A 13 14.36 25.75 -15.46
N LYS A 14 15.28 25.40 -16.38
CA LYS A 14 16.23 26.36 -16.97
C LYS A 14 15.53 27.42 -17.81
N ALA A 15 14.56 27.03 -18.64
CA ALA A 15 13.79 27.96 -19.45
C ALA A 15 12.93 28.91 -18.59
N GLN A 16 12.36 28.42 -17.49
CA GLN A 16 11.60 29.25 -16.55
C GLN A 16 12.49 30.30 -15.89
N ALA A 17 13.69 29.90 -15.43
CA ALA A 17 14.65 30.83 -14.84
C ALA A 17 15.16 31.87 -15.87
N ALA A 18 15.50 31.43 -17.08
CA ALA A 18 15.92 32.29 -18.18
C ALA A 18 14.82 33.31 -18.56
N ARG A 19 13.57 32.84 -18.67
CA ARG A 19 12.42 33.70 -18.95
C ARG A 19 12.20 34.74 -17.86
N ALA A 20 12.33 34.39 -16.59
CA ALA A 20 12.19 35.35 -15.50
C ALA A 20 13.25 36.47 -15.57
N ARG A 21 14.49 36.17 -15.98
CA ARG A 21 15.54 37.19 -16.20
C ARG A 21 15.19 38.08 -17.39
N LEU A 22 14.78 37.47 -18.51
CA LEU A 22 14.32 38.18 -19.73
C LEU A 22 13.10 39.08 -19.48
N GLU A 23 12.20 38.71 -18.57
CA GLU A 23 11.04 39.53 -18.20
C GLU A 23 11.38 40.62 -17.18
N SER A 24 12.51 40.52 -16.46
CA SER A 24 12.96 41.49 -15.46
C SER A 24 13.76 42.68 -16.05
N PHE A 25 13.81 42.80 -17.38
CA PHE A 25 14.52 43.89 -18.05
C PHE A 25 13.85 45.24 -17.74
N PRO A 26 14.58 46.23 -17.22
CA PRO A 26 14.06 47.59 -17.13
C PRO A 26 13.87 48.18 -18.55
N ASP A 27 12.85 49.00 -18.74
CA ASP A 27 12.56 49.68 -20.02
C ASP A 27 13.65 50.70 -20.45
N GLU A 28 14.63 50.98 -19.60
CA GLU A 28 15.73 51.92 -19.85
C GLU A 28 17.10 51.21 -19.95
N ASP A 29 17.97 51.73 -20.82
CA ASP A 29 19.32 51.26 -21.20
C ASP A 29 20.34 51.22 -20.03
N VAL A 30 20.00 50.60 -18.90
CA VAL A 30 20.94 50.26 -17.84
C VAL A 30 21.54 48.91 -18.20
N VAL A 31 22.73 48.95 -18.79
CA VAL A 31 23.50 47.75 -19.18
C VAL A 31 23.84 46.95 -17.92
N LEU A 32 23.04 45.94 -17.59
CA LEU A 32 23.30 44.99 -16.50
C LEU A 32 23.67 43.59 -17.00
N PHE A 33 23.54 43.31 -18.31
CA PHE A 33 23.81 42.01 -18.91
C PHE A 33 24.60 42.15 -20.20
N GLU A 34 25.53 41.24 -20.44
CA GLU A 34 26.24 41.15 -21.71
C GLU A 34 25.30 40.54 -22.77
N ASP A 35 25.49 40.88 -24.06
CA ASP A 35 24.73 40.28 -25.17
C ASP A 35 24.77 38.73 -25.14
N ASP A 36 25.79 38.15 -24.52
CA ASP A 36 25.95 36.71 -24.38
C ASP A 36 25.04 36.09 -23.31
N ASP A 37 24.65 36.84 -22.28
CA ASP A 37 23.67 36.40 -21.27
C ASP A 37 22.28 36.26 -21.90
N ILE A 38 21.89 37.24 -22.73
CA ILE A 38 20.61 37.24 -23.45
C ILE A 38 20.56 36.06 -24.44
N LYS A 39 21.64 35.84 -25.20
CA LYS A 39 21.73 34.68 -26.11
C LYS A 39 21.65 33.36 -25.36
N SER A 40 22.28 33.27 -24.19
CA SER A 40 22.25 32.08 -23.33
C SER A 40 20.84 31.79 -22.84
N ASP A 41 20.12 32.80 -22.35
CA ASP A 41 18.75 32.66 -21.84
C ASP A 41 17.76 32.33 -22.98
N VAL A 42 17.89 32.96 -24.15
CA VAL A 42 17.11 32.60 -25.35
C VAL A 42 17.40 31.16 -25.78
N SER A 43 18.66 30.71 -25.72
CA SER A 43 19.04 29.32 -26.02
C SER A 43 18.42 28.33 -25.04
N ALA A 44 18.35 28.67 -23.74
CA ALA A 44 17.67 27.85 -22.75
C ALA A 44 16.16 27.71 -23.04
N CYS A 45 15.49 28.81 -23.38
CA CYS A 45 14.08 28.79 -23.80
C CYS A 45 13.87 27.94 -25.07
N ASN A 46 14.73 28.09 -26.07
CA ASN A 46 14.65 27.32 -27.31
C ASN A 46 14.86 25.82 -27.08
N LYS A 47 15.76 25.42 -26.18
CA LYS A 47 15.95 24.02 -25.79
C LYS A 47 14.66 23.42 -25.22
N PHE A 48 13.96 24.13 -24.34
CA PHE A 48 12.66 23.67 -23.85
C PHE A 48 11.63 23.59 -24.97
N PHE A 49 11.54 24.59 -25.86
CA PHE A 49 10.59 24.59 -26.98
C PHE A 49 10.77 23.37 -27.91
N VAL A 50 12.01 22.95 -28.17
CA VAL A 50 12.32 21.76 -28.97
C VAL A 50 11.85 20.47 -28.29
N LEU A 51 11.90 20.40 -26.96
CA LEU A 51 11.50 19.22 -26.19
C LEU A 51 10.00 19.19 -25.88
N ALA A 52 9.41 20.36 -25.60
CA ALA A 52 8.03 20.58 -25.21
C ALA A 52 7.07 20.67 -26.42
N THR A 53 7.22 19.74 -27.35
CA THR A 53 6.35 19.67 -28.53
C THR A 53 4.91 19.30 -28.14
N PRO A 54 3.90 19.62 -28.97
CA PRO A 54 2.54 19.14 -28.74
C PRO A 54 2.45 17.62 -28.57
N ALA A 55 3.27 16.86 -29.29
CA ALA A 55 3.33 15.40 -29.15
C ALA A 55 3.84 14.97 -27.77
N THR A 56 4.89 15.62 -27.26
CA THR A 56 5.41 15.39 -25.90
C THR A 56 4.35 15.67 -24.84
N MET A 57 3.58 16.76 -24.99
CA MET A 57 2.51 17.10 -24.04
C MET A 57 1.36 16.11 -24.07
N LEU A 58 0.95 15.65 -25.25
CA LEU A 58 -0.10 14.62 -25.38
C LEU A 58 0.33 13.31 -24.74
N GLU A 59 1.56 12.87 -24.98
CA GLU A 59 2.08 11.61 -24.42
C GLU A 59 2.22 11.69 -22.88
N LEU A 60 2.56 12.86 -22.31
CA LEU A 60 2.51 13.06 -20.85
C LEU A 60 1.08 13.05 -20.28
N LEU A 61 0.11 13.63 -21.00
CA LEU A 61 -1.29 13.64 -20.58
C LEU A 61 -1.91 12.24 -20.63
N ASP A 62 -1.63 11.49 -21.70
CA ASP A 62 -2.09 10.11 -21.84
C ASP A 62 -1.51 9.24 -20.72
N GLU A 63 -0.24 9.43 -20.37
CA GLU A 63 0.39 8.73 -19.26
C GLU A 63 -0.20 9.12 -17.90
N ASP A 64 -0.45 10.41 -17.64
CA ASP A 64 -1.10 10.84 -16.39
C ASP A 64 -2.51 10.25 -16.25
N ILE A 65 -3.30 10.24 -17.34
CA ILE A 65 -4.62 9.60 -17.37
C ILE A 65 -4.51 8.10 -17.08
N GLN A 66 -3.51 7.43 -17.66
CA GLN A 66 -3.27 6.02 -17.43
C GLN A 66 -2.88 5.74 -15.97
N LEU A 67 -1.96 6.53 -15.41
CA LEU A 67 -1.51 6.41 -14.02
C LEU A 67 -2.64 6.69 -13.03
N GLN A 68 -3.53 7.64 -13.31
CA GLN A 68 -4.71 7.89 -12.50
C GLN A 68 -5.64 6.68 -12.47
N ARG A 69 -5.92 6.07 -13.63
CA ARG A 69 -6.74 4.87 -13.72
C ARG A 69 -6.13 3.69 -12.97
N GLU A 70 -4.82 3.49 -13.09
CA GLU A 70 -4.09 2.43 -12.39
C GLU A 70 -4.10 2.65 -10.88
N LYS A 71 -3.88 3.89 -10.44
CA LYS A 71 -3.99 4.27 -9.02
C LYS A 71 -5.38 3.95 -8.47
N ASP A 72 -6.43 4.36 -9.16
CA ASP A 72 -7.81 4.12 -8.72
C ASP A 72 -8.13 2.62 -8.68
N ALA A 73 -7.64 1.85 -9.66
CA ALA A 73 -7.78 0.40 -9.68
C ALA A 73 -7.04 -0.27 -8.50
N ILE A 74 -5.82 0.16 -8.21
CA ILE A 74 -5.04 -0.34 -7.06
C ILE A 74 -5.73 0.02 -5.74
N GLU A 75 -6.26 1.24 -5.61
CA GLU A 75 -6.99 1.67 -4.42
C GLU A 75 -8.25 0.82 -4.20
N ALA A 76 -9.01 0.55 -5.26
CA ALA A 76 -10.17 -0.35 -5.19
C ALA A 76 -9.79 -1.77 -4.74
N VAL A 77 -8.70 -2.32 -5.28
CA VAL A 77 -8.19 -3.65 -4.88
C VAL A 77 -7.71 -3.65 -3.42
N ALA A 78 -7.01 -2.60 -2.98
CA ALA A 78 -6.55 -2.49 -1.61
C ALA A 78 -7.70 -2.40 -0.60
N LEU A 79 -8.78 -1.70 -0.96
CA LEU A 79 -10.00 -1.64 -0.15
C LEU A 79 -10.67 -3.02 -0.05
N ALA A 80 -10.84 -3.71 -1.17
CA ALA A 80 -11.41 -5.07 -1.18
C ALA A 80 -10.59 -6.04 -0.32
N LEU A 81 -9.26 -6.03 -0.47
CA LEU A 81 -8.38 -6.90 0.33
C LEU A 81 -8.46 -6.59 1.83
N ARG A 82 -8.58 -5.32 2.20
CA ARG A 82 -8.74 -4.92 3.60
C ARG A 82 -10.05 -5.47 4.19
N ASP A 83 -11.12 -5.45 3.41
CA ASP A 83 -12.42 -5.94 3.85
C ASP A 83 -12.43 -7.47 3.92
N ASP A 84 -11.83 -8.17 2.96
CA ASP A 84 -11.63 -9.63 3.00
C ASP A 84 -10.82 -10.06 4.25
N MET A 85 -9.74 -9.33 4.55
CA MET A 85 -8.91 -9.61 5.73
C MET A 85 -9.65 -9.36 7.04
N ARG A 86 -10.54 -8.36 7.09
CA ARG A 86 -11.41 -8.13 8.24
C ARG A 86 -12.39 -9.29 8.40
N GLN A 87 -13.05 -9.69 7.32
CA GLN A 87 -13.99 -10.80 7.35
C GLN A 87 -13.31 -12.12 7.75
N ALA A 88 -12.10 -12.38 7.27
CA ALA A 88 -11.32 -13.56 7.66
C ALA A 88 -10.98 -13.56 9.16
N ARG A 89 -10.66 -12.39 9.74
CA ARG A 89 -10.42 -12.25 11.19
C ARG A 89 -11.69 -12.48 12.00
N GLU A 90 -12.82 -11.95 11.57
CA GLU A 90 -14.11 -12.18 12.24
C GLU A 90 -14.51 -13.65 12.21
N GLN A 91 -14.30 -14.34 11.07
CA GLN A 91 -14.53 -15.77 10.95
C GLN A 91 -13.58 -16.58 11.85
N LEU A 92 -12.30 -16.19 11.93
CA LEU A 92 -11.34 -16.83 12.82
C LEU A 92 -11.75 -16.68 14.29
N GLU A 93 -12.11 -15.47 14.71
CA GLU A 93 -12.55 -15.22 16.09
C GLU A 93 -13.84 -16.01 16.43
N ALA A 94 -14.78 -16.10 15.48
CA ALA A 94 -15.98 -16.91 15.65
C ALA A 94 -15.65 -18.41 15.77
N ALA A 95 -14.73 -18.91 14.95
CA ALA A 95 -14.28 -20.30 15.00
C ALA A 95 -13.53 -20.61 16.32
N GLU A 96 -12.68 -19.69 16.78
CA GLU A 96 -11.97 -19.81 18.06
C GLU A 96 -12.96 -19.90 19.24
N LYS A 97 -13.99 -19.05 19.27
CA LYS A 97 -15.07 -19.13 20.27
C LYS A 97 -15.81 -20.47 20.24
N GLN A 98 -16.13 -20.96 19.05
CA GLN A 98 -16.78 -22.28 18.90
C GLN A 98 -15.89 -23.42 19.42
N VAL A 99 -14.59 -23.38 19.13
CA VAL A 99 -13.62 -24.37 19.62
C VAL A 99 -13.50 -24.32 21.14
N GLU A 100 -13.49 -23.14 21.74
CA GLU A 100 -13.47 -22.96 23.19
C GLU A 100 -14.74 -23.54 23.84
N GLU A 101 -15.91 -23.20 23.31
CA GLU A 101 -17.19 -23.73 23.78
C GLU A 101 -17.23 -25.26 23.71
N LEU A 102 -16.91 -25.83 22.55
CA LEU A 102 -16.87 -27.30 22.38
C LEU A 102 -15.88 -27.95 23.34
N THR A 103 -14.71 -27.33 23.57
CA THR A 103 -13.72 -27.81 24.53
C THR A 103 -14.29 -27.84 25.95
N MET A 104 -15.03 -26.80 26.37
CA MET A 104 -15.73 -26.80 27.66
C MET A 104 -16.77 -27.92 27.76
N TRP A 105 -17.57 -28.14 26.71
CA TRP A 105 -18.55 -29.22 26.68
C TRP A 105 -17.90 -30.60 26.79
N VAL A 106 -16.80 -30.83 26.08
CA VAL A 106 -16.05 -32.10 26.16
C VAL A 106 -15.47 -32.29 27.57
N LYS A 107 -14.88 -31.26 28.19
CA LYS A 107 -14.42 -31.33 29.59
C LYS A 107 -15.56 -31.73 30.53
N ARG A 108 -16.71 -31.08 30.41
CA ARG A 108 -17.89 -31.34 31.25
C ARG A 108 -18.43 -32.76 31.07
N LEU A 109 -18.50 -33.22 29.82
CA LEU A 109 -18.93 -34.58 29.49
C LEU A 109 -17.95 -35.62 30.04
N ALA A 110 -16.64 -35.41 29.84
CA ALA A 110 -15.59 -36.28 30.36
C ALA A 110 -15.67 -36.38 31.89
N HIS A 111 -15.89 -35.26 32.59
CA HIS A 111 -16.08 -35.26 34.04
C HIS A 111 -17.33 -36.02 34.47
N SER A 112 -18.46 -35.81 33.79
CA SER A 112 -19.71 -36.56 34.05
C SER A 112 -19.51 -38.08 33.87
N LEU A 113 -18.79 -38.48 32.82
CA LEU A 113 -18.45 -39.88 32.57
C LEU A 113 -17.56 -40.49 33.65
N ARG A 114 -16.58 -39.74 34.17
CA ARG A 114 -15.75 -40.17 35.31
C ARG A 114 -16.61 -40.47 36.55
N ASN A 115 -17.65 -39.68 36.79
CA ASN A 115 -18.55 -39.85 37.93
C ASN A 115 -19.54 -41.02 37.72
N ALA A 116 -20.09 -41.18 36.51
CA ALA A 116 -21.06 -42.24 36.21
C ALA A 116 -20.41 -43.61 35.98
N MET A 117 -19.20 -43.65 35.42
CA MET A 117 -18.45 -44.88 35.09
C MET A 117 -16.97 -44.72 35.45
N PRO A 118 -16.60 -44.81 36.74
CA PRO A 118 -15.24 -44.54 37.21
C PRO A 118 -14.18 -45.50 36.69
N ASN A 119 -14.55 -46.73 36.30
CA ASN A 119 -13.62 -47.71 35.71
C ASN A 119 -13.35 -47.47 34.22
N SER A 120 -14.00 -46.47 33.59
CA SER A 120 -13.85 -46.18 32.17
C SER A 120 -12.59 -45.36 31.88
N LYS A 121 -11.78 -45.82 30.92
CA LYS A 121 -10.60 -45.08 30.43
C LYS A 121 -10.96 -43.89 29.53
N LEU A 122 -12.24 -43.72 29.19
CA LEU A 122 -12.70 -42.69 28.24
C LEU A 122 -12.46 -41.27 28.74
N HIS A 123 -12.54 -41.03 30.06
CA HIS A 123 -12.23 -39.73 30.63
C HIS A 123 -10.78 -39.32 30.35
N GLY A 124 -9.82 -40.19 30.71
CA GLY A 124 -8.39 -39.94 30.46
C GLY A 124 -8.09 -39.77 28.97
N ALA A 125 -8.62 -40.66 28.12
CA ALA A 125 -8.43 -40.55 26.67
C ALA A 125 -8.96 -39.24 26.07
N ALA A 126 -10.09 -38.73 26.55
CA ALA A 126 -10.65 -37.46 26.10
C ALA A 126 -9.80 -36.26 26.54
N MET A 127 -9.33 -36.25 27.80
CA MET A 127 -8.50 -35.17 28.33
C MET A 127 -7.10 -35.17 27.68
N ASP A 128 -6.49 -36.35 27.51
CA ASP A 128 -5.21 -36.52 26.80
C ASP A 128 -5.30 -36.01 25.35
N TYR A 129 -6.42 -36.30 24.66
CA TYR A 129 -6.65 -35.81 23.31
C TYR A 129 -6.72 -34.27 23.25
N LEU A 130 -7.48 -33.64 24.15
CA LEU A 130 -7.58 -32.19 24.21
C LEU A 130 -6.22 -31.55 24.53
N SER A 131 -5.44 -32.16 25.43
CA SER A 131 -4.10 -31.68 25.79
C SER A 131 -3.12 -31.81 24.64
N HIS A 132 -3.11 -32.95 23.95
CA HIS A 132 -2.27 -33.17 22.76
C HIS A 132 -2.62 -32.21 21.61
N LYS A 133 -3.87 -31.74 21.53
CA LYS A 133 -4.30 -30.72 20.57
C LYS A 133 -4.03 -29.28 21.02
N GLY A 134 -3.47 -29.09 22.22
CA GLY A 134 -3.18 -27.77 22.79
C GLY A 134 -4.43 -26.99 23.21
N LEU A 135 -5.59 -27.65 23.28
CA LEU A 135 -6.87 -27.01 23.65
C LEU A 135 -7.02 -26.82 25.16
N ILE A 136 -6.24 -27.57 25.95
CA ILE A 136 -6.24 -27.53 27.41
C ILE A 136 -4.81 -27.70 27.92
N SER A 137 -4.52 -27.19 29.13
CA SER A 137 -3.20 -27.37 29.74
C SER A 137 -3.03 -28.79 30.28
N VAL A 138 -1.78 -29.20 30.53
CA VAL A 138 -1.49 -30.49 31.20
C VAL A 138 -2.04 -30.49 32.64
N GLU A 139 -2.12 -29.34 33.29
CA GLU A 139 -2.68 -29.21 34.63
C GLU A 139 -4.21 -29.44 34.65
N ASP A 140 -4.90 -29.08 33.56
CA ASP A 140 -6.33 -29.38 33.40
C ASP A 140 -6.60 -30.88 33.31
N VAL A 141 -5.64 -31.68 32.82
CA VAL A 141 -5.77 -33.15 32.73
C VAL A 141 -5.68 -33.82 34.11
N LEU A 142 -4.94 -33.21 35.03
CA LEU A 142 -4.63 -33.78 36.34
C LEU A 142 -5.67 -33.44 37.43
N ARG A 143 -6.64 -32.56 37.15
CA ARG A 143 -7.72 -32.14 38.06
C ARG A 143 -9.02 -32.90 37.76
#